data_AF-A0A3R7WVR6-F1
#
_entry.id   AF-A0A3R7WVR6-F1
#
_cell.length_a   1.000
_cell.length_b   1.000
_cell.length_c   1.000
_cell.angle_alpha   90.00
_cell.angle_beta   90.00
_cell.angle_gamma   90.00
#
_symmetry.space_group_name_H-M   'P 1'
#
loop_
_entity.id
_entity.type
_entity.pdbx_description
1 polymer ?
#
loop_
_entity_poly.entity_id
_entity_poly.type
_entity_poly.pdbx_seq_one_letter_code
_entity_poly.pdbx_strand_id
1 'polypeptide(L)'
;MRIFIVLLYFILNQSFAHQYEKNGITISHPILKMIANDGKMGAGYFKIKNNSDNEIQLIGIDSSIAEKQEIHEVVEENGVYKMRPLKEDLIVLPGKELIFKPKSYHIMFFGINKSHVNDEMLDAKIKFKNNVINIKFKVLIGNQEHKHH
;
A
#
# COMPACT_ATOMS: atom_id res chain seq x y z
N MET A 1 12.61 -18.02 -54.74
CA MET A 1 11.64 -18.49 -53.70
C MET A 1 12.02 -17.83 -52.39
N ARG A 2 11.25 -16.85 -51.92
CA ARG A 2 11.58 -15.99 -50.76
C ARG A 2 11.37 -16.79 -49.47
N ILE A 3 12.42 -16.99 -48.69
CA ILE A 3 12.37 -17.59 -47.36
C ILE A 3 11.85 -16.52 -46.39
N PHE A 4 10.65 -16.73 -45.87
CA PHE A 4 10.07 -15.92 -44.80
C PHE A 4 10.67 -16.38 -43.47
N ILE A 5 11.56 -15.57 -42.88
CA ILE A 5 12.00 -15.71 -41.49
C ILE A 5 10.89 -15.13 -40.61
N VAL A 6 10.11 -15.98 -39.97
CA VAL A 6 9.16 -15.57 -38.93
C VAL A 6 9.97 -15.42 -37.64
N LEU A 7 10.38 -14.19 -37.36
CA LEU A 7 11.04 -13.82 -36.11
C LEU A 7 9.96 -13.71 -35.02
N LEU A 8 9.76 -14.79 -34.28
CA LEU A 8 8.84 -14.86 -33.14
C LEU A 8 9.43 -14.06 -31.96
N TYR A 9 9.10 -12.77 -31.88
CA TYR A 9 9.41 -11.95 -30.70
C TYR A 9 8.57 -12.44 -29.53
N PHE A 10 9.18 -13.23 -28.64
CA PHE A 10 8.63 -13.53 -27.33
C PHE A 10 8.69 -12.24 -26.49
N ILE A 11 7.60 -11.47 -26.48
CA ILE A 11 7.46 -10.31 -25.60
C ILE A 11 7.40 -10.86 -24.18
N LEU A 12 8.52 -10.74 -23.45
CA LEU A 12 8.58 -10.96 -22.01
C LEU A 12 7.63 -9.94 -21.37
N ASN A 13 6.41 -10.38 -21.07
CA ASN A 13 5.53 -9.69 -20.16
C ASN A 13 6.20 -9.71 -18.80
N GLN A 14 7.01 -8.69 -18.51
CA GLN A 14 7.42 -8.41 -17.15
C GLN A 14 6.13 -8.06 -16.40
N SER A 15 5.57 -9.06 -15.74
CA SER A 15 4.57 -8.86 -14.72
C SER A 15 5.25 -8.12 -13.58
N PHE A 16 5.35 -6.79 -13.70
CA PHE A 16 5.66 -5.95 -12.56
C PHE A 16 4.48 -6.09 -11.60
N ALA A 17 4.66 -6.93 -10.59
CA ALA A 17 4.08 -6.66 -9.29
C ALA A 17 4.21 -5.15 -9.05
N HIS A 18 3.10 -4.45 -8.74
CA HIS A 18 3.07 -2.99 -8.66
C HIS A 18 4.11 -2.53 -7.62
N GLN A 19 5.28 -2.14 -8.12
CA GLN A 19 6.46 -1.81 -7.33
C GLN A 19 6.93 -0.43 -7.77
N TYR A 20 7.23 0.40 -6.77
CA TYR A 20 7.71 1.77 -6.93
C TYR A 20 9.07 1.85 -6.27
N GLU A 21 10.04 2.47 -6.92
CA GLU A 21 11.38 2.60 -6.39
C GLU A 21 11.92 4.01 -6.57
N LYS A 22 12.54 4.55 -5.52
CA LYS A 22 13.23 5.83 -5.55
C LYS A 22 14.28 5.88 -4.45
N ASN A 23 15.51 6.28 -4.79
CA ASN A 23 16.60 6.48 -3.85
C ASN A 23 16.87 5.25 -2.93
N GLY A 24 16.82 4.05 -3.49
CA GLY A 24 17.00 2.80 -2.74
C GLY A 24 15.82 2.40 -1.86
N ILE A 25 14.69 3.11 -1.91
CA ILE A 25 13.47 2.75 -1.20
C ILE A 25 12.53 2.08 -2.17
N THR A 26 12.12 0.85 -1.85
CA THR A 26 11.17 0.09 -2.65
C THR A 26 9.83 0.00 -1.92
N ILE A 27 8.75 0.31 -2.60
CA ILE A 27 7.37 0.13 -2.13
C ILE A 27 6.69 -0.89 -3.04
N SER A 28 6.15 -1.96 -2.47
CA SER A 28 5.54 -3.04 -3.25
C SER A 28 4.12 -3.37 -2.79
N HIS A 29 3.30 -3.78 -3.76
CA HIS A 29 1.92 -4.23 -3.58
C HIS A 29 1.01 -3.26 -2.81
N PRO A 30 0.96 -1.96 -3.18
CA PRO A 30 0.00 -1.04 -2.60
C PRO A 30 -1.44 -1.43 -2.95
N ILE A 31 -2.20 -1.78 -1.91
CA ILE A 31 -3.60 -2.18 -1.98
C ILE A 31 -4.41 -1.30 -1.03
N LEU A 32 -5.57 -0.81 -1.48
CA LEU A 32 -6.57 -0.17 -0.64
C LEU A 32 -7.77 -1.10 -0.50
N LYS A 33 -7.99 -1.67 0.69
CA LYS A 33 -9.14 -2.52 0.97
C LYS A 33 -10.27 -1.70 1.57
N MET A 34 -11.45 -1.74 0.96
CA MET A 34 -12.66 -1.12 1.54
C MET A 34 -13.13 -1.95 2.75
N ILE A 35 -13.38 -1.29 3.89
CA ILE A 35 -13.72 -1.97 5.17
C ILE A 35 -15.20 -1.79 5.53
N ALA A 36 -15.78 -0.64 5.25
CA ALA A 36 -17.15 -0.34 5.66
C ALA A 36 -18.15 -0.55 4.51
N ASN A 37 -19.34 -1.05 4.84
CA ASN A 37 -20.43 -1.26 3.90
C ASN A 37 -20.93 0.06 3.26
N ASP A 38 -20.72 1.18 3.93
CA ASP A 38 -21.04 2.52 3.42
C ASP A 38 -19.98 3.07 2.44
N GLY A 39 -18.87 2.34 2.25
CA GLY A 39 -17.77 2.74 1.39
C GLY A 39 -16.98 3.97 1.89
N LYS A 40 -17.18 4.42 3.12
CA LYS A 40 -16.54 5.64 3.66
C LYS A 40 -15.21 5.41 4.35
N MET A 41 -14.84 4.14 4.57
CA MET A 41 -13.59 3.76 5.23
C MET A 41 -12.86 2.65 4.48
N GLY A 42 -11.53 2.73 4.47
CA GLY A 42 -10.66 1.71 3.90
C GLY A 42 -9.31 1.63 4.60
N ALA A 43 -8.63 0.50 4.41
CA ALA A 43 -7.26 0.29 4.89
C ALA A 43 -6.28 0.09 3.73
N GLY A 44 -5.22 0.89 3.74
CA GLY A 44 -4.07 0.76 2.87
C GLY A 44 -3.04 -0.23 3.41
N TYR A 45 -2.60 -1.12 2.53
CA TYR A 45 -1.56 -2.12 2.79
C TYR A 45 -0.49 -2.04 1.71
N PHE A 46 0.76 -2.26 2.10
CA PHE A 46 1.93 -2.27 1.21
C PHE A 46 3.15 -2.75 2.01
N LYS A 47 4.26 -2.98 1.32
CA LYS A 47 5.56 -3.24 1.95
C LYS A 47 6.56 -2.17 1.53
N ILE A 48 7.29 -1.62 2.50
CA ILE A 48 8.48 -0.80 2.29
C ILE A 48 9.72 -1.67 2.52
N LYS A 49 10.69 -1.61 1.61
CA LYS A 49 12.03 -2.16 1.79
C LYS A 49 13.06 -1.04 1.64
N ASN A 50 13.96 -0.92 2.61
CA ASN A 50 15.08 0.01 2.54
C ASN A 50 16.31 -0.71 1.98
N ASN A 51 16.59 -0.50 0.69
CA ASN A 51 17.80 -0.98 0.00
C ASN A 51 18.90 0.09 -0.02
N SER A 52 18.73 1.22 0.67
CA SER A 52 19.77 2.25 0.80
C SER A 52 20.66 1.96 2.00
N ASP A 53 21.79 2.68 2.08
CA ASP A 53 22.75 2.59 3.19
C ASP A 53 22.39 3.47 4.40
N ASN A 54 21.29 4.23 4.33
CA ASN A 54 20.86 5.15 5.38
C ASN A 54 19.53 4.71 6.00
N GLU A 55 19.27 5.08 7.24
CA GLU A 55 17.91 4.94 7.80
C GLU A 55 16.91 5.80 7.02
N ILE A 56 15.69 5.30 6.87
CA ILE A 56 14.57 6.07 6.31
C ILE A 56 13.49 6.23 7.36
N GLN A 57 12.88 7.41 7.40
CA GLN A 57 11.83 7.75 8.35
C GLN A 57 10.55 8.00 7.57
N LEU A 58 9.56 7.12 7.74
CA LEU A 58 8.23 7.27 7.19
C LEU A 58 7.44 8.19 8.11
N ILE A 59 7.03 9.33 7.57
CA ILE A 59 6.36 10.41 8.32
C ILE A 59 4.87 10.52 7.99
N GLY A 60 4.39 9.77 7.00
CA GLY A 60 2.97 9.75 6.66
C GLY A 60 2.66 9.43 5.21
N ILE A 61 1.43 9.76 4.86
CA ILE A 61 0.85 9.57 3.54
C ILE A 61 -0.01 10.78 3.19
N ASP A 62 -0.14 11.05 1.91
CA ASP A 62 -0.98 12.12 1.38
C ASP A 62 -1.73 11.63 0.15
N SER A 63 -3.05 11.81 0.15
CA SER A 63 -3.90 11.33 -0.92
C SER A 63 -5.22 12.07 -0.96
N SER A 64 -5.73 12.31 -2.17
CA SER A 64 -7.08 12.84 -2.41
C SER A 64 -8.16 11.75 -2.42
N ILE A 65 -7.82 10.51 -2.06
CA ILE A 65 -8.77 9.39 -1.98
C ILE A 65 -9.83 9.62 -0.89
N ALA A 66 -9.42 10.21 0.23
CA ALA A 66 -10.27 10.39 1.40
C ALA A 66 -10.01 11.74 2.07
N GLU A 67 -10.92 12.17 2.93
CA GLU A 67 -10.79 13.40 3.72
C GLU A 67 -9.61 13.34 4.70
N LYS A 68 -9.34 12.16 5.27
CA LYS A 68 -8.26 11.97 6.24
C LYS A 68 -7.53 10.65 6.03
N GLN A 69 -6.22 10.65 6.24
CA GLN A 69 -5.39 9.46 6.29
C GLN A 69 -4.56 9.42 7.58
N GLU A 70 -4.47 8.25 8.20
CA GLU A 70 -3.68 8.06 9.42
C GLU A 70 -2.91 6.73 9.35
N ILE A 71 -1.69 6.71 9.88
CA ILE A 71 -0.97 5.45 10.13
C ILE A 71 -1.51 4.88 11.43
N HIS A 72 -1.97 3.63 11.41
CA HIS A 72 -2.48 2.92 12.58
C HIS A 72 -1.63 1.69 12.84
N GLU A 73 -1.49 1.34 14.11
CA GLU A 73 -0.95 0.06 14.57
C GLU A 73 -2.02 -0.76 15.26
N VAL A 74 -1.79 -2.06 15.34
CA VAL A 74 -2.63 -2.97 16.12
C VAL A 74 -1.85 -3.37 17.36
N VAL A 75 -2.36 -2.99 18.52
CA VAL A 75 -1.81 -3.36 19.82
C VAL A 75 -2.73 -4.36 20.50
N GLU A 76 -2.16 -5.36 21.15
CA GLU A 76 -2.90 -6.25 22.03
C GLU A 76 -2.86 -5.69 23.45
N GLU A 77 -4.02 -5.44 24.03
CA GLU A 77 -4.14 -5.06 25.43
C GLU A 77 -5.14 -5.97 26.12
N ASN A 78 -4.69 -6.68 27.14
CA ASN A 78 -5.52 -7.59 27.95
C ASN A 78 -6.27 -8.62 27.09
N GLY A 79 -5.61 -9.19 26.06
CA GLY A 79 -6.20 -10.15 25.13
C GLY A 79 -7.14 -9.55 24.08
N VAL A 80 -7.26 -8.21 24.02
CA VAL A 80 -8.09 -7.49 23.04
C VAL A 80 -7.20 -6.71 22.07
N TYR A 81 -7.33 -6.98 20.78
CA TYR A 81 -6.67 -6.19 19.73
C TYR A 81 -7.37 -4.85 19.56
N LYS A 82 -6.62 -3.76 19.68
CA LYS A 82 -7.08 -2.39 19.45
C LYS A 82 -6.27 -1.76 18.31
N MET A 83 -6.97 -1.12 17.38
CA MET A 83 -6.36 -0.25 16.38
C MET A 83 -6.13 1.12 17.00
N ARG A 84 -4.92 1.66 16.86
CA ARG A 84 -4.56 2.98 17.39
C ARG A 84 -3.81 3.81 16.37
N PRO A 85 -4.09 5.11 16.27
CA PRO A 85 -3.31 6.01 15.45
C PRO A 85 -1.88 6.09 16.02
N LEU A 86 -0.91 5.88 15.14
CA LEU A 86 0.49 6.05 15.45
C LEU A 86 0.84 7.54 15.35
N LYS A 87 1.42 8.09 16.42
CA LYS A 87 1.83 9.50 16.48
C LYS A 87 3.29 9.72 16.12
N GLU A 88 4.07 8.64 16.11
CA GLU A 88 5.50 8.65 15.88
C GLU A 88 5.83 8.23 14.45
N ASP A 89 6.97 8.72 13.95
CA ASP A 89 7.50 8.31 12.65
C ASP A 89 7.99 6.86 12.70
N LEU A 90 7.84 6.13 11.61
CA LEU A 90 8.35 4.75 11.51
C LEU A 90 9.74 4.73 10.86
N ILE A 91 10.72 4.23 11.60
CA ILE A 91 12.10 4.07 11.12
C ILE A 91 12.27 2.71 10.44
N VAL A 92 12.88 2.71 9.25
CA VAL A 92 13.31 1.49 8.56
C VAL A 92 14.82 1.54 8.36
N LEU A 93 15.55 0.69 9.07
CA LEU A 93 17.01 0.60 8.97
C LEU A 93 17.46 0.04 7.60
N PRO A 94 18.71 0.30 7.18
CA PRO A 94 19.30 -0.30 5.98
C PRO A 94 19.10 -1.81 5.92
N GLY A 95 18.68 -2.33 4.76
CA GLY A 95 18.42 -3.74 4.53
C GLY A 95 17.17 -4.30 5.22
N LYS A 96 16.38 -3.47 5.92
CA LYS A 96 15.15 -3.91 6.63
C LYS A 96 13.89 -3.59 5.84
N GLU A 97 12.80 -4.21 6.28
CA GLU A 97 11.48 -4.06 5.71
C GLU A 97 10.46 -3.61 6.77
N LEU A 98 9.49 -2.83 6.34
CA LEU A 98 8.30 -2.44 7.11
C LEU A 98 7.06 -2.87 6.33
N ILE A 99 6.19 -3.64 6.96
CA ILE A 99 5.05 -4.28 6.30
C ILE A 99 3.74 -3.75 6.87
N PHE A 100 2.95 -3.13 6.01
CA PHE A 100 1.58 -2.72 6.30
C PHE A 100 0.63 -3.84 5.88
N LYS A 101 0.01 -4.51 6.83
CA LYS A 101 -0.85 -5.69 6.61
C LYS A 101 -1.94 -5.80 7.69
N PRO A 102 -3.01 -6.60 7.47
CA PRO A 102 -3.99 -6.87 8.52
C PRO A 102 -3.34 -7.33 9.82
N LYS A 103 -3.87 -6.86 10.96
CA LYS A 103 -3.35 -7.13 12.32
C LYS A 103 -1.92 -6.60 12.58
N SER A 104 -1.46 -5.63 11.80
CA SER A 104 -0.18 -4.92 11.98
C SER A 104 -0.38 -3.45 11.62
N TYR A 105 0.67 -2.78 11.15
CA TYR A 105 0.55 -1.42 10.62
C TYR A 105 -0.40 -1.39 9.42
N HIS A 106 -1.18 -0.32 9.30
CA HIS A 106 -2.06 -0.08 8.16
C HIS A 106 -2.35 1.42 8.03
N ILE A 107 -2.68 1.87 6.82
CA ILE A 107 -3.14 3.25 6.62
C ILE A 107 -4.66 3.25 6.72
N MET A 108 -5.22 3.95 7.69
CA MET A 108 -6.66 4.19 7.73
C MET A 108 -7.03 5.38 6.87
N PHE A 109 -7.95 5.18 5.93
CA PHE A 109 -8.59 6.22 5.14
C PHE A 109 -9.99 6.46 5.69
N PHE A 110 -10.27 7.70 6.10
CA PHE A 110 -11.58 8.12 6.62
C PHE A 110 -12.20 9.15 5.69
N GLY A 111 -13.51 9.00 5.44
CA GLY A 111 -14.25 9.91 4.57
C GLY A 111 -13.84 9.73 3.11
N ILE A 112 -13.89 8.50 2.59
CA ILE A 112 -13.60 8.25 1.17
C ILE A 112 -14.57 9.07 0.31
N ASN A 113 -13.99 9.86 -0.60
CA ASN A 113 -14.66 10.97 -1.26
C ASN A 113 -15.77 10.52 -2.22
N LYS A 114 -15.59 9.37 -2.87
CA LYS A 114 -16.54 8.80 -3.83
C LYS A 114 -16.54 7.27 -3.78
N SER A 115 -17.56 6.66 -4.38
CA SER A 115 -17.52 5.23 -4.63
C SER A 115 -16.41 4.90 -5.63
N HIS A 116 -15.74 3.79 -5.38
CA HIS A 116 -14.68 3.25 -6.22
C HIS A 116 -15.08 1.88 -6.74
N VAL A 117 -14.39 1.39 -7.76
CA VAL A 117 -14.61 0.03 -8.30
C VAL A 117 -13.41 -0.87 -8.00
N ASN A 118 -13.64 -2.18 -8.01
CA ASN A 118 -12.55 -3.14 -7.81
C ASN A 118 -11.47 -2.98 -8.88
N ASP A 119 -10.22 -3.20 -8.49
CA ASP A 119 -9.03 -3.06 -9.32
C ASP A 119 -8.75 -1.62 -9.83
N GLU A 120 -9.52 -0.61 -9.41
CA GLU A 120 -9.22 0.81 -9.67
C GLU A 120 -7.87 1.20 -9.07
N MET A 121 -7.07 1.98 -9.81
CA MET A 121 -5.75 2.44 -9.37
C MET A 121 -5.82 3.90 -8.92
N LEU A 122 -5.60 4.15 -7.62
CA LEU A 122 -5.74 5.47 -7.01
C LEU A 122 -4.42 6.05 -6.57
N ASP A 123 -4.11 7.28 -6.99
CA ASP A 123 -2.85 7.94 -6.66
C ASP A 123 -2.74 8.30 -5.17
N ALA A 124 -1.56 8.06 -4.62
CA ALA A 124 -1.17 8.47 -3.28
C ALA A 124 0.33 8.79 -3.23
N LYS A 125 0.75 9.53 -2.20
CA LYS A 125 2.14 9.91 -1.96
C LYS A 125 2.56 9.39 -0.60
N ILE A 126 3.54 8.49 -0.59
CA ILE A 126 4.20 8.07 0.65
C ILE A 126 5.26 9.11 0.99
N LYS A 127 5.13 9.73 2.17
CA LYS A 127 6.00 10.79 2.65
C LYS A 127 7.04 10.19 3.59
N PHE A 128 8.30 10.33 3.21
CA PHE A 128 9.44 10.14 4.07
C PHE A 128 10.03 11.51 4.41
N LYS A 129 10.81 11.60 5.49
CA LYS A 129 11.41 12.87 5.95
C LYS A 129 12.15 13.64 4.85
N ASN A 130 12.89 12.93 4.00
CA ASN A 130 13.71 13.54 2.95
C ASN A 130 13.25 13.16 1.52
N ASN A 131 12.17 12.39 1.38
CA ASN A 131 11.77 11.82 0.10
C ASN A 131 10.25 11.70 -0.02
N VAL A 132 9.73 11.82 -1.24
CA VAL A 132 8.33 11.50 -1.54
C VAL A 132 8.30 10.52 -2.71
N ILE A 133 7.51 9.46 -2.56
CA ILE A 133 7.29 8.44 -3.58
C ILE A 133 5.81 8.42 -3.93
N ASN A 134 5.51 8.69 -5.20
CA ASN A 134 4.17 8.56 -5.74
C ASN A 134 3.89 7.08 -6.01
N ILE A 135 2.77 6.58 -5.51
CA ILE A 135 2.31 5.20 -5.68
C ILE A 135 0.86 5.22 -6.16
N LYS A 136 0.38 4.08 -6.65
CA LYS A 136 -1.05 3.87 -6.90
C LYS A 136 -1.53 2.69 -6.07
N PHE A 137 -2.56 2.90 -5.26
CA PHE A 137 -3.25 1.83 -4.58
C PHE A 137 -4.18 1.12 -5.54
N LYS A 138 -4.10 -0.20 -5.58
CA LYS A 138 -5.12 -1.04 -6.19
C LYS A 138 -6.29 -1.20 -5.23
N VAL A 139 -7.48 -0.75 -5.63
CA VAL A 139 -8.70 -0.88 -4.83
C VAL A 139 -9.15 -2.33 -4.80
N LEU A 140 -9.41 -2.83 -3.60
CA LEU A 140 -10.06 -4.12 -3.35
C LEU A 140 -11.36 -3.89 -2.58
N ILE A 141 -12.47 -4.20 -3.23
CA ILE A 141 -13.79 -4.18 -2.60
C ILE A 141 -14.12 -5.62 -2.23
N GLY A 142 -14.23 -5.90 -0.94
CA GLY A 142 -14.63 -7.23 -0.50
C GLY A 142 -16.06 -7.51 -0.94
N ASN A 143 -16.28 -8.57 -1.72
CA ASN A 143 -17.57 -9.27 -1.63
C ASN A 143 -17.66 -9.86 -0.21
N GLN A 144 -18.82 -9.66 0.44
CA GLN A 144 -19.17 -10.25 1.73
C GLN A 144 -18.86 -11.75 1.76
N GLU A 145 -18.21 -12.23 2.82
CA GLU A 145 -18.57 -13.46 3.55
C GLU A 145 -17.55 -13.69 4.68
N HIS A 146 -17.82 -13.12 5.87
CA HIS A 146 -17.42 -13.80 7.09
C HIS A 146 -18.40 -14.98 7.28
N LYS A 147 -18.12 -16.11 6.63
CA LYS A 147 -18.63 -17.41 7.11
C LYS A 147 -17.94 -17.69 8.44
N HIS A 148 -18.59 -17.31 9.53
CA HIS A 148 -18.40 -18.02 10.79
C HIS A 148 -19.30 -19.26 10.70
N HIS A 149 -18.64 -20.39 10.47
CA HIS A 149 -19.17 -21.69 10.85
C HIS A 149 -18.78 -21.94 12.31
#